data_AF-A0A7W0XAV4-F1
#
_entry.id   AF-A0A7W0XAV4-F1
#
_cell.length_a   1.000
_cell.length_b   1.000
_cell.length_c   1.000
_cell.angle_alpha   90.00
_cell.angle_beta   90.00
_cell.angle_gamma   90.00
#
_symmetry.space_group_name_H-M   'P 1'
#
loop_
_entity.id
_entity.type
_entity.pdbx_description
1 polymer ?
#
loop_
_entity_poly.entity_id
_entity_poly.type
_entity_poly.pdbx_seq_one_letter_code
_entity_poly.pdbx_strand_id
1 'polypeptide(L)' 'RYLDDERLLASLELHDRPYGIWRKLQRTGRVDSDRFEEMLERIPDLALFLCFVELDGSTEGKRPEPLQWFKSELSRRSAG' A
#
# COMPACT_ATOMS: atom_id res chain seq x y z
N ARG A 1 23.59 -1.86 -8.79
CA ARG A 1 23.19 -0.43 -8.74
C ARG A 1 21.66 -0.41 -8.72
N TYR A 2 21.02 0.35 -7.82
CA TYR A 2 19.63 0.25 -7.29
C TYR A 2 19.45 -0.56 -6.00
N LEU A 3 20.43 -1.39 -5.59
CA LEU A 3 20.39 -2.10 -4.31
C LEU A 3 20.65 -1.20 -3.10
N ASP A 4 21.07 0.05 -3.32
CA ASP A 4 21.40 1.01 -2.26
C ASP A 4 20.34 2.12 -2.13
N ASP A 5 19.26 2.09 -2.95
CA ASP A 5 18.16 3.06 -2.83
C ASP A 5 17.08 2.48 -1.91
N GLU A 6 17.12 2.87 -0.64
CA GLU A 6 16.19 2.42 0.40
C GLU A 6 14.72 2.67 0.04
N ARG A 7 14.41 3.70 -0.78
CA ARG A 7 13.04 3.99 -1.20
C ARG A 7 12.51 2.93 -2.15
N LEU A 8 13.34 2.47 -3.08
CA LEU A 8 13.00 1.38 -3.99
C LEU A 8 12.93 0.05 -3.24
N LEU A 9 13.88 -0.22 -2.35
CA LEU A 9 13.89 -1.44 -1.54
C LEU A 9 12.64 -1.55 -0.66
N ALA A 10 12.29 -0.49 0.06
CA ALA A 10 11.08 -0.45 0.88
C ALA A 10 9.82 -0.61 0.03
N SER A 11 9.78 0.01 -1.16
CA SER A 11 8.63 -0.16 -2.07
C SER A 11 8.47 -1.60 -2.53
N LEU A 12 9.55 -2.25 -2.94
CA LEU A 12 9.54 -3.67 -3.33
C LEU A 12 9.15 -4.58 -2.16
N GLU A 13 9.67 -4.33 -0.97
CA GLU A 13 9.36 -5.15 0.21
C GLU A 13 7.88 -5.02 0.63
N LEU A 14 7.33 -3.82 0.54
CA LEU A 14 6.03 -3.49 1.13
C LEU A 14 4.86 -3.48 0.14
N HIS A 15 5.08 -3.60 -1.17
CA HIS A 15 4.02 -3.41 -2.18
C HIS A 15 2.79 -4.33 -2.01
N ASP A 16 2.97 -5.54 -1.48
CA ASP A 16 1.88 -6.50 -1.23
C ASP A 16 1.13 -6.25 0.10
N ARG A 17 1.69 -5.44 1.00
CA ARG A 17 1.12 -5.20 2.34
C ARG A 17 -0.28 -4.57 2.30
N PRO A 18 -0.58 -3.57 1.44
CA PRO A 18 -1.93 -3.02 1.30
C PRO A 18 -2.96 -4.10 0.94
N TYR A 19 -2.62 -5.01 0.01
CA TYR A 19 -3.50 -6.11 -0.36
C TYR A 19 -3.79 -7.05 0.82
N GLY A 20 -2.76 -7.38 1.62
CA GLY A 20 -2.93 -8.19 2.81
C GLY A 20 -3.88 -7.57 3.85
N ILE A 21 -3.77 -6.27 4.09
CA ILE A 21 -4.66 -5.53 5.00
C ILE A 21 -6.09 -5.49 4.43
N TRP A 22 -6.22 -5.14 3.15
CA TRP A 22 -7.52 -5.12 2.46
C TRP A 22 -8.21 -6.49 2.51
N ARG A 23 -7.48 -7.59 2.26
CA ARG A 23 -8.03 -8.94 2.30
C ARG A 23 -8.51 -9.32 3.71
N LYS A 24 -7.79 -8.90 4.76
CA LYS A 24 -8.22 -9.07 6.16
C LYS A 24 -9.48 -8.25 6.45
N LEU A 25 -9.55 -7.01 5.96
CA LEU A 25 -10.76 -6.18 6.03
C LEU A 25 -11.95 -6.89 5.37
N GLN A 26 -11.81 -7.40 4.14
CA GLN A 26 -12.90 -8.09 3.45
C GLN A 26 -13.43 -9.30 4.24
N ARG A 27 -12.54 -10.01 4.94
CA ARG A 27 -12.92 -11.19 5.74
C ARG A 27 -13.54 -10.84 7.10
N THR A 28 -13.14 -9.73 7.70
CA THR A 28 -13.45 -9.43 9.11
C THR A 28 -14.34 -8.19 9.30
N GLY A 29 -14.54 -7.40 8.25
CA GLY A 29 -15.22 -6.11 8.29
C GLY A 29 -14.46 -5.01 9.03
N ARG A 30 -13.21 -5.25 9.47
CA ARG A 30 -12.43 -4.30 10.27
C ARG A 30 -11.07 -4.03 9.63
N VAL A 31 -10.69 -2.75 9.54
CA VAL A 31 -9.34 -2.34 9.14
C VAL A 31 -8.39 -2.60 10.30
N ASP A 32 -7.24 -3.20 9.99
CA ASP A 32 -6.13 -3.35 10.91
C ASP A 32 -5.31 -2.05 10.90
N SER A 33 -5.73 -1.07 11.71
CA SER A 33 -5.18 0.30 11.66
C SER A 33 -3.72 0.34 12.10
N ASP A 34 -3.37 -0.37 13.17
CA ASP A 34 -2.00 -0.45 13.68
C ASP A 34 -1.04 -0.96 12.59
N ARG A 35 -1.42 -2.07 11.92
CA ARG A 35 -0.62 -2.63 10.82
C ARG A 35 -0.55 -1.71 9.60
N PHE A 36 -1.56 -0.87 9.38
CA PHE A 36 -1.54 0.13 8.32
C PHE A 36 -0.58 1.27 8.65
N GLU A 37 -0.61 1.77 9.89
CA GLU A 37 0.29 2.82 10.37
C GLU A 37 1.74 2.35 10.39
N GLU A 38 2.02 1.18 10.96
CA GLU A 38 3.35 0.55 10.92
C GLU A 38 3.88 0.39 9.49
N MET A 39 3.01 0.09 8.53
CA MET A 39 3.40 0.00 7.12
C MET A 39 3.79 1.37 6.58
N LEU A 40 3.00 2.43 6.86
CA LEU A 40 3.29 3.78 6.39
C LEU A 40 4.57 4.34 6.99
N GLU A 41 4.83 4.10 8.27
CA GLU A 41 6.07 4.53 8.95
C GLU A 41 7.34 3.94 8.32
N ARG A 42 7.22 2.76 7.70
CA ARG A 42 8.31 2.08 7.01
C ARG A 42 8.49 2.49 5.55
N ILE A 43 7.60 3.31 5.00
CA ILE A 43 7.67 3.79 3.62
C ILE A 43 8.33 5.17 3.62
N PRO A 44 9.61 5.29 3.21
CA PRO A 44 10.33 6.56 3.23
C PRO A 44 9.84 7.54 2.16
N ASP A 45 9.20 7.04 1.09
CA ASP A 45 8.66 7.84 -0.01
C ASP A 45 7.29 7.28 -0.42
N LEU A 46 6.23 7.84 0.15
CA LEU A 46 4.86 7.39 -0.08
C LEU A 46 4.38 7.66 -1.52
N ALA A 47 4.88 8.71 -2.15
CA ALA A 47 4.52 9.03 -3.53
C ALA A 47 5.10 7.99 -4.49
N LEU A 48 6.39 7.65 -4.33
CA LEU A 48 7.03 6.55 -5.08
C LEU A 48 6.31 5.22 -4.85
N PHE A 49 6.00 4.91 -3.59
CA PHE A 49 5.28 3.69 -3.22
C PHE A 49 3.92 3.60 -3.92
N LEU A 50 3.13 4.69 -3.90
CA LEU A 50 1.83 4.72 -4.54
C LEU A 50 1.93 4.53 -6.05
N CYS A 51 2.87 5.22 -6.72
CA CYS A 51 3.14 4.99 -8.14
C CYS A 51 3.49 3.53 -8.43
N PHE A 52 4.30 2.90 -7.58
CA PHE A 52 4.66 1.48 -7.74
C PHE A 52 3.45 0.56 -7.61
N VAL A 53 2.63 0.72 -6.57
CA VAL A 53 1.43 -0.11 -6.34
C VAL A 53 0.38 0.12 -7.44
N GLU A 54 0.26 1.34 -7.98
CA GLU A 54 -0.59 1.61 -9.14
C GLU A 54 -0.09 0.88 -10.39
N LEU A 55 1.20 0.98 -10.70
CA LEU A 55 1.81 0.31 -11.84
C LEU A 55 1.67 -1.22 -11.71
N ASP A 56 2.00 -1.76 -10.54
CA ASP A 56 1.84 -3.19 -10.25
C ASP A 56 0.36 -3.59 -10.39
N GLY A 57 -0.57 -2.82 -9.83
CA GLY A 57 -2.01 -3.08 -9.89
C GLY A 57 -2.65 -2.91 -11.27
N SER A 58 -1.97 -2.27 -12.22
CA SER A 58 -2.50 -1.97 -13.56
C SER A 58 -2.30 -3.08 -14.59
N THR A 59 -1.66 -4.19 -14.21
CA THR A 59 -1.48 -5.36 -15.09
C THR A 59 -2.79 -6.08 -15.35
N GLU A 60 -2.97 -6.60 -16.57
CA GLU A 60 -4.18 -7.32 -16.99
C GLU A 60 -4.55 -8.47 -16.01
N GLY A 61 -5.83 -8.53 -15.63
CA GLY A 61 -6.35 -9.52 -14.68
C GLY A 61 -6.27 -9.13 -13.20
N LYS A 62 -5.69 -7.98 -12.83
CA LYS A 62 -5.74 -7.49 -11.44
C LYS A 62 -7.05 -6.76 -11.11
N ARG A 63 -7.41 -6.88 -9.83
CA ARG A 63 -8.61 -6.29 -9.23
C ARG A 63 -8.34 -4.83 -8.88
N PRO A 64 -9.17 -3.86 -9.31
CA PRO A 64 -8.96 -2.45 -8.97
C PRO A 64 -9.32 -2.10 -7.51
N GLU A 65 -10.16 -2.90 -6.84
CA GLU A 65 -10.73 -2.60 -5.53
C GLU A 65 -9.69 -2.43 -4.40
N PRO A 66 -8.62 -3.24 -4.28
CA PRO A 66 -7.58 -3.06 -3.27
C PRO A 66 -6.85 -1.72 -3.41
N LEU A 67 -6.53 -1.32 -4.65
CA LEU A 67 -5.87 -0.05 -4.93
C LEU A 67 -6.78 1.14 -4.62
N GLN A 68 -8.05 1.07 -5.02
CA GLN A 68 -9.03 2.11 -4.70
C GLN A 68 -9.21 2.25 -3.18
N TRP A 69 -9.34 1.13 -2.47
CA TRP A 69 -9.41 1.13 -1.01
C TRP A 69 -8.17 1.78 -0.39
N PHE A 70 -6.98 1.41 -0.85
CA PHE A 70 -5.73 1.95 -0.30
C PHE A 70 -5.66 3.47 -0.45
N LYS A 71 -5.98 4.00 -1.64
CA LYS A 71 -6.07 5.45 -1.90
C LYS A 71 -7.09 6.13 -0.98
N SER A 72 -8.29 5.57 -0.84
CA SER A 72 -9.32 6.13 0.04
C SER A 72 -8.88 6.15 1.50
N GLU A 73 -8.18 5.11 1.95
CA GLU A 73 -7.69 5.02 3.33
C GLU A 73 -6.57 6.02 3.61
N LEU A 74 -5.67 6.26 2.65
CA LEU A 74 -4.69 7.34 2.71
C LEU A 74 -5.37 8.71 2.82
N SER A 75 -6.34 8.99 1.93
CA SER A 75 -7.08 10.26 1.94
C SER A 75 -7.83 10.51 3.25
N ARG A 76 -8.42 9.46 3.84
CA ARG A 76 -9.13 9.56 5.12
C ARG A 76 -8.21 10.00 6.26
N ARG A 77 -6.97 9.50 6.27
CA ARG A 77 -5.98 9.75 7.33
C ARG A 77 -5.24 11.07 7.16
N SER A 78 -5.07 11.55 5.93
CA SER A 78 -4.52 12.90 5.68
C SER A 78 -5.51 14.03 5.98
N ALA A 79 -6.79 13.72 6.12
CA ALA A 79 -7.86 14.70 6.37
C ALA A 79 -8.27 14.81 7.85
N GLY A 80 -7.74 13.94 8.72
CA GLY A 80 -7.97 13.95 10.18
C GLY A 80 -6.72 14.42 10.91
#